data_AF-G1FG36-F1
#
_entry.id   AF-G1FG36-F1
#
_cell.length_a   1.000
_cell.length_b   1.000
_cell.length_c   1.000
_cell.angle_alpha   90.00
_cell.angle_beta   90.00
_cell.angle_gamma   90.00
#
_symmetry.space_group_name_H-M   'P 1'
#
loop_
_entity.id
_entity.type
_entity.pdbx_description
1 polymer ?
#
loop_
_entity_poly.entity_id
_entity_poly.type
_entity_poly.pdbx_seq_one_letter_code
_entity_poly.pdbx_strand_id
1 'polypeptide(L)'
;QRSISLTNTSFIHVPTLRTLKLGRALKGTLDMEPSPFRPLVNLTFLDLSNNNIANINACLLKGLHHLKVLKMQHNNLARLWKTANPGGPVFFLQDATKLSVLDLDYNGLDEIPLNALRGLFELQELSLHGNLLDQLHASVFDDLQSLKYLYLQKNLITSVQHVTFGVPLSNLTDLYMDHNPFDCTCESILWFSEWLNSTNASIPGFPQSYICNTPNAYFNRSVMDFDPLSC
;
A
#
# COMPACT_ATOMS: atom_id res chain seq x y z
N GLN A 1 -18.99 -3.51 -21.79
CA GLN A 1 -19.30 -4.32 -20.58
C GLN A 1 -20.43 -3.67 -19.81
N ARG A 2 -21.37 -4.44 -19.25
CA ARG A 2 -22.44 -3.90 -18.39
C ARG A 2 -21.88 -3.73 -16.97
N SER A 3 -21.70 -2.48 -16.53
CA SER A 3 -21.34 -2.15 -15.15
C SER A 3 -22.55 -2.32 -14.22
N ILE A 4 -22.35 -2.94 -13.07
CA ILE A 4 -23.36 -3.15 -12.03
C ILE A 4 -23.31 -1.96 -11.05
N SER A 5 -24.47 -1.53 -10.60
CA SER A 5 -24.62 -0.59 -9.49
C SER A 5 -25.07 -1.37 -8.26
N LEU A 6 -24.31 -1.28 -7.17
CA LEU A 6 -24.70 -1.86 -5.90
C LEU A 6 -25.68 -0.92 -5.17
N THR A 7 -26.60 -1.52 -4.43
CA THR A 7 -27.40 -0.90 -3.38
C THR A 7 -27.00 -1.47 -2.02
N ASN A 8 -27.42 -0.80 -0.93
CA ASN A 8 -27.25 -1.30 0.43
C ASN A 8 -27.94 -2.66 0.70
N THR A 9 -28.83 -3.11 -0.19
CA THR A 9 -29.53 -4.40 -0.11
C THR A 9 -28.95 -5.48 -1.02
N SER A 10 -27.91 -5.19 -1.82
CA SER A 10 -27.40 -6.11 -2.86
C SER A 10 -27.07 -7.52 -2.36
N PHE A 11 -26.61 -7.63 -1.11
CA PHE A 11 -26.07 -8.88 -0.56
C PHE A 11 -26.80 -9.38 0.71
N ILE A 12 -27.98 -8.84 1.03
CA ILE A 12 -28.70 -9.18 2.28
C ILE A 12 -29.12 -10.65 2.36
N HIS A 13 -29.33 -11.30 1.22
CA HIS A 13 -29.77 -12.70 1.15
C HIS A 13 -28.60 -13.70 1.06
N VAL A 14 -27.34 -13.24 1.11
CA VAL A 14 -26.14 -14.08 1.00
C VAL A 14 -25.11 -13.79 2.11
N PRO A 15 -25.49 -13.74 3.40
CA PRO A 15 -24.59 -13.38 4.50
C PRO A 15 -23.45 -14.39 4.74
N THR A 16 -23.58 -15.61 4.20
CA THR A 16 -22.58 -16.68 4.34
C THR A 16 -21.42 -16.56 3.34
N LEU A 17 -21.47 -15.59 2.43
CA LEU A 17 -20.45 -15.42 1.39
C LEU A 17 -19.07 -15.16 2.00
N ARG A 18 -18.07 -15.91 1.53
CA ARG A 18 -16.66 -15.77 1.97
C ARG A 18 -15.78 -15.08 0.93
N THR A 19 -16.15 -15.18 -0.33
CA THR A 19 -15.38 -14.62 -1.45
C THR A 19 -16.31 -13.84 -2.35
N LEU A 20 -15.99 -12.57 -2.56
CA LEU A 20 -16.71 -11.68 -3.46
C LEU A 20 -15.71 -11.05 -4.43
N LYS A 21 -15.90 -11.30 -5.73
CA LYS A 21 -15.08 -10.74 -6.80
C LYS A 21 -15.93 -9.82 -7.66
N LEU A 22 -15.61 -8.54 -7.65
CA LEU A 22 -16.28 -7.48 -8.38
C LEU A 22 -15.29 -6.69 -9.23
N GLY A 23 -14.13 -7.27 -9.56
CA GLY A 23 -13.15 -6.65 -10.44
C GLY A 23 -13.74 -6.36 -11.82
N ARG A 24 -13.55 -5.15 -12.35
CA ARG A 24 -14.11 -4.69 -13.65
C ARG A 24 -15.63 -4.80 -13.76
N ALA A 25 -16.35 -4.73 -12.63
CA ALA A 25 -17.79 -4.97 -12.58
C ALA A 25 -18.63 -3.78 -12.09
N LEU A 26 -18.03 -2.79 -11.42
CA LEU A 26 -18.76 -1.72 -10.73
C LEU A 26 -18.74 -0.39 -11.47
N LYS A 27 -19.74 0.45 -11.19
CA LYS A 27 -19.63 1.90 -11.42
C LYS A 27 -18.77 2.49 -10.30
N GLY A 28 -17.85 3.40 -10.63
CA GLY A 28 -16.75 3.87 -9.76
C GLY A 28 -17.10 4.69 -8.49
N THR A 29 -18.22 4.41 -7.81
CA THR A 29 -18.55 5.03 -6.51
C THR A 29 -19.05 3.99 -5.50
N LEU A 30 -18.53 4.08 -4.27
CA LEU A 30 -18.87 3.22 -3.12
C LEU A 30 -18.97 4.05 -1.83
N ASP A 31 -19.72 5.15 -1.91
CA ASP A 31 -19.88 6.17 -0.87
C ASP A 31 -21.18 6.04 -0.05
N MET A 32 -21.99 5.01 -0.33
CA MET A 32 -23.27 4.80 0.33
C MET A 32 -23.16 4.31 1.78
N GLU A 33 -24.12 4.73 2.61
CA GLU A 33 -24.28 4.27 3.99
C GLU A 33 -25.72 3.75 4.23
N PRO A 34 -25.90 2.51 4.73
CA PRO A 34 -24.86 1.55 5.09
C PRO A 34 -24.17 0.93 3.86
N SER A 35 -22.92 0.51 4.03
CA SER A 35 -22.13 -0.20 3.02
C SER A 35 -22.89 -1.42 2.45
N PRO A 36 -22.83 -1.69 1.14
CA PRO A 36 -23.43 -2.88 0.53
C PRO A 36 -22.82 -4.17 1.08
N PHE A 37 -21.58 -4.11 1.60
CA PHE A 37 -20.87 -5.27 2.13
C PHE A 37 -21.17 -5.56 3.59
N ARG A 38 -21.82 -4.64 4.32
CA ARG A 38 -22.11 -4.78 5.76
C ARG A 38 -22.78 -6.12 6.14
N PRO A 39 -23.68 -6.74 5.35
CA PRO A 39 -24.26 -8.05 5.67
C PRO A 39 -23.27 -9.23 5.58
N LEU A 40 -22.13 -9.06 4.91
CA LEU A 40 -21.18 -10.13 4.57
C LEU A 40 -20.19 -10.38 5.71
N VAL A 41 -20.69 -10.68 6.90
CA VAL A 41 -19.88 -10.81 8.14
C VAL A 41 -18.83 -11.93 8.11
N ASN A 42 -18.99 -12.90 7.20
CA ASN A 42 -18.06 -14.02 7.00
C ASN A 42 -17.11 -13.82 5.82
N LEU A 43 -17.10 -12.64 5.20
CA LEU A 43 -16.28 -12.36 4.03
C LEU A 43 -14.79 -12.37 4.40
N THR A 44 -14.01 -13.15 3.68
CA THR A 44 -12.55 -13.27 3.86
C THR A 44 -11.78 -12.72 2.66
N PHE A 45 -12.40 -12.65 1.48
CA PHE A 45 -11.78 -12.16 0.26
C PHE A 45 -12.72 -11.19 -0.46
N LEU A 46 -12.25 -9.97 -0.70
CA LEU A 46 -12.97 -8.95 -1.45
C LEU A 46 -12.07 -8.37 -2.55
N ASP A 47 -12.51 -8.48 -3.79
CA ASP A 47 -11.84 -7.89 -4.95
C ASP A 47 -12.72 -6.81 -5.59
N LEU A 48 -12.25 -5.57 -5.51
CA LEU A 48 -12.85 -4.35 -6.07
C LEU A 48 -11.93 -3.72 -7.14
N SER A 49 -10.99 -4.47 -7.69
CA SER A 49 -9.98 -3.96 -8.60
C SER A 49 -10.56 -3.45 -9.93
N ASN A 50 -9.86 -2.56 -10.61
CA ASN A 50 -10.20 -2.13 -11.97
C ASN A 50 -11.64 -1.57 -12.13
N ASN A 51 -12.14 -0.82 -11.15
CA ASN A 51 -13.51 -0.28 -11.14
C ASN A 51 -13.55 1.26 -11.24
N ASN A 52 -12.40 1.90 -11.45
CA ASN A 52 -12.26 3.36 -11.49
C ASN A 52 -12.87 4.04 -10.24
N ILE A 53 -12.83 3.37 -9.08
CA ILE A 53 -13.42 3.87 -7.83
C ILE A 53 -12.67 5.12 -7.38
N ALA A 54 -13.39 6.23 -7.25
CA ALA A 54 -12.82 7.51 -6.81
C ALA A 54 -13.37 7.99 -5.45
N ASN A 55 -14.55 7.48 -5.06
CA ASN A 55 -15.24 7.88 -3.83
C ASN A 55 -15.59 6.64 -3.00
N ILE A 56 -15.22 6.69 -1.73
CA ILE A 56 -15.46 5.64 -0.73
C ILE A 56 -15.87 6.30 0.59
N ASN A 57 -16.81 5.68 1.29
CA ASN A 57 -17.13 6.05 2.67
C ASN A 57 -16.19 5.34 3.66
N ALA A 58 -15.77 6.00 4.75
CA ALA A 58 -14.92 5.39 5.77
C ALA A 58 -15.50 4.09 6.37
N CYS A 59 -16.84 3.97 6.39
CA CYS A 59 -17.55 2.78 6.86
C CYS A 59 -17.68 1.66 5.81
N LEU A 60 -16.97 1.71 4.68
CA LEU A 60 -17.10 0.72 3.59
C LEU A 60 -16.89 -0.72 4.07
N LEU A 61 -15.86 -0.94 4.90
CA LEU A 61 -15.49 -2.27 5.40
C LEU A 61 -16.05 -2.57 6.80
N LYS A 62 -16.92 -1.71 7.32
CA LYS A 62 -17.47 -1.86 8.66
C LYS A 62 -18.24 -3.17 8.80
N GLY A 63 -17.85 -3.98 9.78
CA GLY A 63 -18.44 -5.30 10.04
C GLY A 63 -17.73 -6.47 9.35
N LEU A 64 -16.77 -6.21 8.45
CA LEU A 64 -16.00 -7.25 7.75
C LEU A 64 -14.83 -7.76 8.60
N HIS A 65 -15.10 -8.18 9.83
CA HIS A 65 -14.08 -8.54 10.82
C HIS A 65 -13.24 -9.77 10.45
N HIS A 66 -13.67 -10.57 9.46
CA HIS A 66 -12.94 -11.74 8.97
C HIS A 66 -12.19 -11.49 7.65
N LEU A 67 -12.20 -10.25 7.15
CA LEU A 67 -11.58 -9.93 5.87
C LEU A 67 -10.07 -10.14 5.96
N LYS A 68 -9.55 -11.00 5.08
CA LYS A 68 -8.13 -11.36 4.99
C LYS A 68 -7.45 -10.78 3.76
N VAL A 69 -8.17 -10.69 2.65
CA VAL A 69 -7.63 -10.19 1.38
C VAL A 69 -8.52 -9.09 0.84
N LEU A 70 -7.91 -7.94 0.59
CA LEU A 70 -8.56 -6.80 -0.06
C LEU A 70 -7.76 -6.40 -1.29
N LYS A 71 -8.41 -6.47 -2.46
CA LYS A 71 -7.84 -6.04 -3.73
C LYS A 71 -8.54 -4.79 -4.24
N MET A 72 -7.77 -3.72 -4.41
CA MET A 72 -8.26 -2.40 -4.81
C MET A 72 -7.35 -1.73 -5.85
N GLN A 73 -6.49 -2.48 -6.51
CA GLN A 73 -5.63 -1.96 -7.58
C GLN A 73 -6.41 -1.42 -8.77
N HIS A 74 -5.78 -0.51 -9.52
CA HIS A 74 -6.35 0.12 -10.70
C HIS A 74 -7.70 0.80 -10.41
N ASN A 75 -7.74 1.59 -9.33
CA ASN A 75 -8.80 2.53 -9.03
C ASN A 75 -8.21 3.96 -8.97
N ASN A 76 -8.96 4.94 -8.46
CA ASN A 76 -8.55 6.35 -8.43
C ASN A 76 -8.56 6.88 -6.98
N LEU A 77 -7.88 6.17 -6.07
CA LEU A 77 -7.99 6.40 -4.63
C LEU A 77 -7.14 7.57 -4.10
N ALA A 78 -6.24 8.13 -4.91
CA ALA A 78 -5.32 9.22 -4.52
C ALA A 78 -5.98 10.32 -3.67
N ARG A 79 -7.10 10.87 -4.17
CA ARG A 79 -7.80 11.97 -3.51
C ARG A 79 -8.27 11.62 -2.09
N LEU A 80 -8.61 10.37 -1.83
CA LEU A 80 -9.14 9.92 -0.53
C LEU A 80 -8.08 9.96 0.57
N TRP A 81 -6.81 9.84 0.21
CA TRP A 81 -5.69 9.84 1.15
C TRP A 81 -4.92 11.15 1.17
N LYS A 82 -5.33 12.16 0.40
CA LYS A 82 -4.75 13.50 0.51
C LYS A 82 -5.14 14.16 1.82
N THR A 83 -4.17 14.78 2.46
CA THR A 83 -4.39 15.64 3.64
C THR A 83 -5.32 16.80 3.33
N ALA A 84 -5.25 17.33 2.09
CA ALA A 84 -6.10 18.41 1.59
C ALA A 84 -7.51 17.97 1.15
N ASN A 85 -7.87 16.69 1.29
CA ASN A 85 -9.22 16.23 0.96
C ASN A 85 -10.27 16.92 1.87
N PRO A 86 -11.39 17.44 1.34
CA PRO A 86 -12.43 18.03 2.18
C PRO A 86 -12.96 17.03 3.23
N GLY A 87 -12.90 17.42 4.51
CA GLY A 87 -13.23 16.54 5.64
C GLY A 87 -12.06 15.67 6.13
N GLY A 88 -10.88 15.81 5.54
CA GLY A 88 -9.67 15.05 5.86
C GLY A 88 -9.56 13.73 5.10
N PRO A 89 -8.49 12.97 5.34
CA PRO A 89 -8.29 11.65 4.73
C PRO A 89 -9.37 10.63 5.14
N VAL A 90 -9.71 9.73 4.22
CA VAL A 90 -10.70 8.67 4.44
C VAL A 90 -10.00 7.38 4.90
N PHE A 91 -10.18 7.02 6.16
CA PHE A 91 -9.59 5.83 6.79
C PHE A 91 -10.44 4.57 6.61
N PHE A 92 -10.68 4.16 5.36
CA PHE A 92 -11.58 3.04 5.03
C PHE A 92 -11.07 1.65 5.46
N LEU A 93 -9.83 1.54 5.94
CA LEU A 93 -9.20 0.29 6.40
C LEU A 93 -9.33 0.04 7.91
N GLN A 94 -9.80 1.01 8.70
CA GLN A 94 -9.76 0.99 10.18
C GLN A 94 -10.41 -0.25 10.82
N ASP A 95 -11.45 -0.80 10.19
CA ASP A 95 -12.22 -1.94 10.71
C ASP A 95 -11.68 -3.30 10.24
N ALA A 96 -10.74 -3.31 9.29
CA ALA A 96 -10.24 -4.52 8.62
C ALA A 96 -8.95 -5.04 9.28
N THR A 97 -8.93 -5.12 10.61
CA THR A 97 -7.74 -5.44 11.42
C THR A 97 -7.18 -6.85 11.23
N LYS A 98 -7.94 -7.74 10.57
CA LYS A 98 -7.53 -9.11 10.23
C LYS A 98 -6.91 -9.23 8.85
N LEU A 99 -6.74 -8.14 8.10
CA LEU A 99 -6.13 -8.18 6.77
C LEU A 99 -4.74 -8.80 6.82
N SER A 100 -4.48 -9.67 5.85
CA SER A 100 -3.21 -10.35 5.60
C SER A 100 -2.63 -9.92 4.25
N VAL A 101 -3.47 -9.59 3.27
CA VAL A 101 -3.05 -9.09 1.94
C VAL A 101 -3.84 -7.83 1.61
N LEU A 102 -3.11 -6.76 1.28
CA LEU A 102 -3.65 -5.49 0.80
C LEU A 102 -2.95 -5.09 -0.50
N ASP A 103 -3.75 -4.97 -1.55
CA ASP A 103 -3.28 -4.62 -2.89
C ASP A 103 -3.90 -3.28 -3.32
N LEU A 104 -3.07 -2.24 -3.40
CA LEU A 104 -3.41 -0.85 -3.71
C LEU A 104 -2.63 -0.33 -4.93
N ASP A 105 -2.16 -1.24 -5.78
CA ASP A 105 -1.36 -0.89 -6.94
C ASP A 105 -2.08 0.07 -7.88
N TYR A 106 -1.32 0.95 -8.55
CA TYR A 106 -1.84 1.79 -9.63
C TYR A 106 -3.10 2.59 -9.25
N ASN A 107 -3.07 3.26 -8.10
CA ASN A 107 -4.14 4.14 -7.61
C ASN A 107 -3.80 5.63 -7.70
N GLY A 108 -2.59 5.95 -8.18
CA GLY A 108 -2.06 7.30 -8.24
C GLY A 108 -1.81 7.92 -6.86
N LEU A 109 -1.63 7.09 -5.82
CA LEU A 109 -1.41 7.55 -4.46
C LEU A 109 -0.09 8.33 -4.40
N ASP A 110 -0.14 9.58 -3.93
CA ASP A 110 1.03 10.44 -3.70
C ASP A 110 1.25 10.75 -2.21
N GLU A 111 0.28 10.39 -1.36
CA GLU A 111 0.35 10.51 0.10
C GLU A 111 -0.16 9.21 0.77
N ILE A 112 0.42 8.86 1.90
CA ILE A 112 -0.17 7.89 2.85
C ILE A 112 -0.34 8.61 4.20
N PRO A 113 -1.58 8.90 4.61
CA PRO A 113 -1.86 9.47 5.93
C PRO A 113 -1.31 8.57 7.04
N LEU A 114 -0.78 9.17 8.10
CA LEU A 114 -0.20 8.47 9.26
C LEU A 114 -1.10 7.32 9.79
N ASN A 115 -2.41 7.54 9.85
CA ASN A 115 -3.34 6.56 10.40
C ASN A 115 -4.01 5.65 9.34
N ALA A 116 -3.63 5.73 8.06
CA ALA A 116 -4.27 4.97 6.99
C ALA A 116 -4.07 3.45 7.10
N LEU A 117 -2.91 3.01 7.59
CA LEU A 117 -2.54 1.61 7.76
C LEU A 117 -2.52 1.16 9.23
N ARG A 118 -3.02 2.00 10.13
CA ARG A 118 -3.01 1.75 11.57
C ARG A 118 -3.87 0.52 11.91
N GLY A 119 -3.36 -0.30 12.83
CA GLY A 119 -4.05 -1.49 13.31
C GLY A 119 -3.92 -2.73 12.44
N LEU A 120 -3.19 -2.67 11.32
CA LEU A 120 -2.98 -3.78 10.39
C LEU A 120 -1.84 -4.72 10.85
N PHE A 121 -1.88 -5.14 12.11
CA PHE A 121 -0.83 -5.96 12.75
C PHE A 121 -0.65 -7.34 12.12
N GLU A 122 -1.68 -7.89 11.48
CA GLU A 122 -1.66 -9.20 10.81
C GLU A 122 -1.28 -9.11 9.32
N LEU A 123 -1.01 -7.91 8.79
CA LEU A 123 -0.70 -7.73 7.37
C LEU A 123 0.64 -8.36 7.02
N GLN A 124 0.62 -9.26 6.04
CA GLN A 124 1.80 -9.99 5.55
C GLN A 124 2.24 -9.48 4.19
N GLU A 125 1.31 -9.00 3.37
CA GLU A 125 1.57 -8.50 2.03
C GLU A 125 0.94 -7.12 1.84
N LEU A 126 1.79 -6.14 1.53
CA LEU A 126 1.39 -4.79 1.15
C LEU A 126 1.93 -4.47 -0.23
N SER A 127 1.03 -4.25 -1.18
CA SER A 127 1.38 -3.79 -2.52
C SER A 127 0.89 -2.37 -2.76
N LEU A 128 1.84 -1.49 -3.05
CA LEU A 128 1.68 -0.08 -3.38
C LEU A 128 2.41 0.24 -4.69
N HIS A 129 2.59 -0.77 -5.54
CA HIS A 129 3.33 -0.69 -6.78
C HIS A 129 2.68 0.28 -7.78
N GLY A 130 3.49 1.05 -8.51
CA GLY A 130 2.98 1.89 -9.60
C GLY A 130 2.13 3.05 -9.11
N ASN A 131 2.42 3.58 -7.93
CA ASN A 131 1.84 4.81 -7.40
C ASN A 131 2.82 5.98 -7.60
N LEU A 132 2.59 7.09 -6.91
CA LEU A 132 3.35 8.35 -7.01
C LEU A 132 3.94 8.75 -5.65
N LEU A 133 4.23 7.77 -4.80
CA LEU A 133 4.71 8.01 -3.43
C LEU A 133 6.15 8.50 -3.45
N ASP A 134 6.43 9.59 -2.72
CA ASP A 134 7.80 10.11 -2.51
C ASP A 134 8.13 10.11 -1.02
N GLN A 135 7.76 11.18 -0.30
CA GLN A 135 8.00 11.31 1.13
C GLN A 135 6.93 10.56 1.93
N LEU A 136 7.38 9.67 2.80
CA LEU A 136 6.53 8.89 3.69
C LEU A 136 6.75 9.34 5.14
N HIS A 137 5.66 9.46 5.89
CA HIS A 137 5.73 9.82 7.30
C HIS A 137 6.46 8.72 8.09
N ALA A 138 7.35 9.10 9.01
CA ALA A 138 8.13 8.23 9.88
C ALA A 138 7.33 7.02 10.42
N SER A 139 6.26 7.27 11.19
CA SER A 139 5.50 6.18 11.81
C SER A 139 4.42 5.51 10.94
N VAL A 140 4.42 5.69 9.62
CA VAL A 140 3.30 5.22 8.77
C VAL A 140 3.18 3.68 8.70
N PHE A 141 4.28 2.97 8.96
CA PHE A 141 4.35 1.50 8.89
C PHE A 141 4.54 0.81 10.24
N ASP A 142 4.49 1.53 11.36
CA ASP A 142 4.85 1.01 12.70
C ASP A 142 3.99 -0.19 13.16
N ASP A 143 2.74 -0.27 12.69
CA ASP A 143 1.84 -1.38 13.03
C ASP A 143 2.03 -2.60 12.10
N LEU A 144 2.79 -2.50 11.00
CA LEU A 144 2.98 -3.59 10.01
C LEU A 144 4.02 -4.62 10.46
N GLN A 145 3.90 -5.11 11.68
CA GLN A 145 4.91 -5.95 12.34
C GLN A 145 4.99 -7.38 11.77
N SER A 146 3.95 -7.84 11.08
CA SER A 146 3.90 -9.18 10.46
C SER A 146 4.30 -9.19 8.98
N LEU A 147 4.75 -8.05 8.43
CA LEU A 147 4.97 -7.90 7.00
C LEU A 147 6.06 -8.84 6.49
N LYS A 148 5.81 -9.44 5.32
CA LYS A 148 6.69 -10.41 4.63
C LYS A 148 6.99 -10.02 3.19
N TYR A 149 6.05 -9.35 2.54
CA TYR A 149 6.17 -8.94 1.15
C TYR A 149 5.79 -7.46 1.05
N LEU A 150 6.72 -6.65 0.58
CA LEU A 150 6.52 -5.22 0.38
C LEU A 150 6.86 -4.84 -1.06
N TYR A 151 5.87 -4.29 -1.76
CA TYR A 151 6.00 -3.84 -3.14
C TYR A 151 5.79 -2.33 -3.23
N LEU A 152 6.87 -1.61 -3.54
CA LEU A 152 6.94 -0.15 -3.69
C LEU A 152 7.64 0.25 -4.99
N GLN A 153 7.94 -0.70 -5.87
CA GLN A 153 8.59 -0.45 -7.15
C GLN A 153 7.73 0.45 -8.06
N LYS A 154 8.38 1.26 -8.90
CA LYS A 154 7.74 2.29 -9.74
C LYS A 154 6.93 3.30 -8.93
N ASN A 155 7.57 3.89 -7.93
CA ASN A 155 7.08 5.08 -7.22
C ASN A 155 8.08 6.23 -7.43
N LEU A 156 8.03 7.26 -6.59
CA LEU A 156 8.90 8.43 -6.60
C LEU A 156 9.74 8.53 -5.31
N ILE A 157 9.98 7.40 -4.63
CA ILE A 157 10.67 7.37 -3.34
C ILE A 157 12.13 7.76 -3.52
N THR A 158 12.53 8.81 -2.83
CA THR A 158 13.89 9.34 -2.85
C THR A 158 14.73 8.85 -1.68
N SER A 159 14.15 8.70 -0.49
CA SER A 159 14.86 8.29 0.74
C SER A 159 14.28 7.02 1.35
N VAL A 160 15.16 6.20 1.93
CA VAL A 160 14.79 4.98 2.64
C VAL A 160 15.46 5.02 4.02
N GLN A 161 14.77 5.64 4.97
CA GLN A 161 15.29 5.88 6.31
C GLN A 161 14.80 4.85 7.32
N HIS A 162 15.64 4.53 8.30
CA HIS A 162 15.31 3.61 9.39
C HIS A 162 14.04 4.01 10.15
N VAL A 163 13.82 5.31 10.35
CA VAL A 163 12.65 5.81 11.09
C VAL A 163 11.33 5.45 10.42
N THR A 164 11.33 5.27 9.09
CA THR A 164 10.13 4.91 8.31
C THR A 164 10.06 3.43 8.00
N PHE A 165 11.20 2.83 7.65
CA PHE A 165 11.27 1.48 7.09
C PHE A 165 11.80 0.43 8.07
N GLY A 166 12.28 0.82 9.26
CA GLY A 166 12.88 -0.10 10.22
C GLY A 166 11.95 -1.22 10.67
N VAL A 167 10.69 -0.88 10.99
CA VAL A 167 9.67 -1.89 11.34
C VAL A 167 9.35 -2.82 10.17
N PRO A 168 8.88 -2.33 9.01
CA PRO A 168 8.46 -3.24 7.92
C PRO A 168 9.63 -4.04 7.35
N LEU A 169 10.87 -3.53 7.36
CA LEU A 169 12.05 -4.24 6.82
C LEU A 169 12.74 -5.20 7.82
N SER A 170 12.26 -5.29 9.06
CA SER A 170 12.89 -6.10 10.11
C SER A 170 12.80 -7.62 9.89
N ASN A 171 11.79 -8.09 9.15
CA ASN A 171 11.51 -9.52 8.99
C ASN A 171 10.91 -9.87 7.61
N LEU A 172 11.27 -9.12 6.57
CA LEU A 172 10.78 -9.36 5.21
C LEU A 172 11.34 -10.66 4.62
N THR A 173 10.53 -11.26 3.76
CA THR A 173 10.93 -12.31 2.83
C THR A 173 11.34 -11.69 1.50
N ASP A 174 10.53 -10.80 0.94
CA ASP A 174 10.81 -10.13 -0.34
C ASP A 174 10.56 -8.63 -0.27
N LEU A 175 11.46 -7.87 -0.89
CA LEU A 175 11.36 -6.42 -1.05
C LEU A 175 11.50 -6.04 -2.52
N TYR A 176 10.50 -5.32 -3.05
CA TYR A 176 10.54 -4.71 -4.37
C TYR A 176 10.48 -3.20 -4.23
N MET A 177 11.58 -2.50 -4.53
CA MET A 177 11.65 -1.03 -4.55
C MET A 177 12.39 -0.50 -5.77
N ASP A 178 12.64 -1.34 -6.78
CA ASP A 178 13.27 -0.93 -8.02
C ASP A 178 12.46 0.16 -8.75
N HIS A 179 13.11 0.87 -9.68
CA HIS A 179 12.48 1.99 -10.40
C HIS A 179 11.92 3.08 -9.46
N ASN A 180 12.68 3.43 -8.42
CA ASN A 180 12.49 4.64 -7.62
C ASN A 180 13.70 5.57 -7.82
N PRO A 181 13.49 6.90 -7.80
CA PRO A 181 14.56 7.88 -8.01
C PRO A 181 15.38 8.12 -6.73
N PHE A 182 16.09 7.10 -6.24
CA PHE A 182 16.81 7.18 -4.97
C PHE A 182 17.81 8.34 -4.91
N ASP A 183 17.82 9.06 -3.79
CA ASP A 183 18.80 10.08 -3.45
C ASP A 183 19.93 9.47 -2.60
N CYS A 184 21.10 9.30 -3.20
CA CYS A 184 22.25 8.67 -2.59
C CYS A 184 23.12 9.68 -1.83
N THR A 185 22.54 10.20 -0.75
CA THR A 185 23.17 11.04 0.27
C THR A 185 23.17 10.32 1.62
N CYS A 186 23.98 10.80 2.57
CA CYS A 186 24.06 10.23 3.91
C CYS A 186 22.70 10.23 4.64
N GLU A 187 21.91 11.30 4.47
CA GLU A 187 20.61 11.44 5.15
C GLU A 187 19.51 10.56 4.53
N SER A 188 19.67 10.18 3.26
CA SER A 188 18.62 9.52 2.48
C SER A 188 18.81 8.01 2.34
N ILE A 189 20.03 7.52 2.09
CA ILE A 189 20.27 6.13 1.68
C ILE A 189 21.21 5.34 2.59
N LEU A 190 21.98 5.99 3.48
CA LEU A 190 23.03 5.35 4.28
C LEU A 190 22.53 4.07 4.95
N TRP A 191 21.47 4.19 5.76
CA TRP A 191 20.87 3.04 6.45
C TRP A 191 20.41 1.95 5.50
N PHE A 192 19.81 2.32 4.36
CA PHE A 192 19.32 1.34 3.39
C PHE A 192 20.48 0.60 2.71
N SER A 193 21.58 1.28 2.39
CA SER A 193 22.78 0.64 1.86
C SER A 193 23.38 -0.38 2.84
N GLU A 194 23.39 -0.07 4.14
CA GLU A 194 23.84 -0.98 5.21
C GLU A 194 22.87 -2.17 5.39
N TRP A 195 21.57 -1.91 5.32
CA TRP A 195 20.54 -2.94 5.40
C TRP A 195 20.64 -3.90 4.20
N LEU A 196 20.81 -3.39 2.98
CA LEU A 196 20.99 -4.20 1.76
C LEU A 196 22.21 -5.13 1.86
N ASN A 197 23.27 -4.70 2.53
CA ASN A 197 24.50 -5.50 2.70
C ASN A 197 24.35 -6.62 3.75
N SER A 198 23.36 -6.54 4.64
CA SER A 198 23.22 -7.45 5.79
C SER A 198 21.93 -8.28 5.81
N THR A 199 20.95 -7.91 4.97
CA THR A 199 19.65 -8.57 4.92
C THR A 199 19.73 -9.95 4.25
N ASN A 200 18.85 -10.86 4.70
CA ASN A 200 18.60 -12.15 4.04
C ASN A 200 17.34 -12.12 3.15
N ALA A 201 16.68 -10.96 3.03
CA ALA A 201 15.51 -10.81 2.19
C ALA A 201 15.89 -10.97 0.70
N SER A 202 14.97 -11.54 -0.07
CA SER A 202 15.04 -11.58 -1.52
C SER A 202 14.77 -10.18 -2.07
N ILE A 203 15.70 -9.67 -2.90
CA ILE A 203 15.60 -8.35 -3.52
C ILE A 203 15.73 -8.52 -5.04
N PRO A 204 14.63 -8.78 -5.76
CA PRO A 204 14.70 -9.07 -7.18
C PRO A 204 15.22 -7.89 -8.01
N GLY A 205 16.11 -8.17 -8.96
CA GLY A 205 16.77 -7.15 -9.78
C GLY A 205 17.90 -6.40 -9.09
N PHE A 206 18.21 -6.69 -7.83
CA PHE A 206 19.39 -6.15 -7.16
C PHE A 206 20.68 -6.83 -7.64
N PRO A 207 21.79 -6.09 -7.85
CA PRO A 207 21.93 -4.65 -7.63
C PRO A 207 21.56 -3.76 -8.84
N GLN A 208 21.26 -4.33 -10.01
CA GLN A 208 21.19 -3.58 -11.28
C GLN A 208 20.00 -2.61 -11.38
N SER A 209 18.87 -2.93 -10.75
CA SER A 209 17.64 -2.12 -10.83
C SER A 209 17.49 -1.10 -9.70
N TYR A 210 18.44 -1.08 -8.77
CA TYR A 210 18.47 -0.19 -7.60
C TYR A 210 19.53 0.87 -7.82
N ILE A 211 19.14 1.93 -8.52
CA ILE A 211 20.04 2.97 -9.01
C ILE A 211 19.77 4.32 -8.37
N CYS A 212 20.83 5.06 -8.09
CA CYS A 212 20.76 6.43 -7.61
C CYS A 212 20.35 7.38 -8.75
N ASN A 213 19.40 8.27 -8.46
CA ASN A 213 19.01 9.38 -9.33
C ASN A 213 19.67 10.70 -8.91
N THR A 214 19.95 10.89 -7.62
CA THR A 214 20.71 12.04 -7.12
C THR A 214 21.73 11.57 -6.10
N PRO A 215 22.76 12.38 -5.77
CA PRO A 215 23.23 13.55 -6.52
C PRO A 215 23.94 13.15 -7.83
N ASN A 216 24.34 14.14 -8.66
CA ASN A 216 25.01 13.91 -9.95
C ASN A 216 26.26 13.01 -9.86
N ALA A 217 26.97 13.01 -8.72
CA ALA A 217 28.14 12.16 -8.51
C ALA A 217 27.79 10.65 -8.54
N TYR A 218 26.58 10.30 -8.10
CA TYR A 218 26.06 8.94 -8.06
C TYR A 218 25.00 8.67 -9.14
N PHE A 219 24.68 9.64 -10.00
CA PHE A 219 23.64 9.47 -11.02
C PHE A 219 23.86 8.22 -11.87
N ASN A 220 22.82 7.39 -11.96
CA ASN A 220 22.80 6.13 -12.71
C ASN A 220 23.85 5.10 -12.24
N ARG A 221 24.31 5.20 -10.99
CA ARG A 221 25.12 4.19 -10.31
C ARG A 221 24.26 3.33 -9.39
N SER A 222 24.73 2.14 -9.04
CA SER A 222 24.01 1.32 -8.07
C SER A 222 24.02 1.99 -6.70
N VAL A 223 22.96 1.80 -5.92
CA VAL A 223 22.93 2.18 -4.50
C VAL A 223 24.09 1.54 -3.71
N MET A 224 24.61 0.39 -4.17
CA MET A 224 25.76 -0.25 -3.54
C MET A 224 27.11 0.40 -3.86
N ASP A 225 27.17 1.29 -4.85
CA ASP A 225 28.37 2.07 -5.14
C ASP A 225 28.50 3.29 -4.22
N PHE A 226 27.47 3.58 -3.41
CA PHE A 226 27.48 4.63 -2.39
C PHE A 226 28.52 4.27 -1.32
N ASP A 227 29.46 5.18 -1.05
CA ASP A 227 30.48 5.01 -0.01
C ASP A 227 29.97 5.47 1.37
N PRO A 228 29.65 4.54 2.30
CA PRO A 228 29.14 4.90 3.62
C PRO A 228 30.18 5.64 4.48
N LEU A 229 31.48 5.50 4.20
CA LEU A 229 32.56 6.14 4.96
C LEU A 229 32.75 7.62 4.61
N SER A 230 32.05 8.09 3.59
CA SER A 230 31.98 9.52 3.25
C SER A 230 31.01 10.31 4.13
N CYS A 231 30.25 9.58 4.97
CA CYS A 231 29.47 10.06 6.09
C CYS A 231 30.31 9.92 7.39
#